data_AF-A0A8H7IHP9-F1
#
_entry.id   AF-A0A8H7IHP9-F1
#
_cell.length_a   1.000
_cell.length_b   1.000
_cell.length_c   1.000
_cell.angle_alpha   90.00
_cell.angle_beta   90.00
_cell.angle_gamma   90.00
#
_symmetry.space_group_name_H-M   'P 1'
#
loop_
_entity.id
_entity.type
_entity.pdbx_description
1 polymer ?
#
loop_
_entity_poly.entity_id
_entity_poly.type
_entity_poly.pdbx_seq_one_letter_code
_entity_poly.pdbx_strand_id
1 'polypeptide(L)'
;MVSPAYSAYEHLSLLKALDRPSRVPIDVCFPGLIGVDSDCVQIAIESILAFAVFLFGVSLSSSELKEISWASEMRHRKIDDVHSRLGFASFNHRGKQLYGGKAPAE
;
A
#
# COMPACT_ATOMS: atom_id res chain seq x y z
N MET A 1 -3.43 -14.21 7.21
CA MET A 1 -3.60 -15.07 6.01
C MET A 1 -2.91 -16.43 6.15
N VAL A 2 -1.68 -16.51 6.69
CA VAL A 2 -0.98 -17.80 6.89
C VAL A 2 -1.69 -18.72 7.90
N SER A 3 -2.15 -18.18 9.04
CA SER A 3 -2.91 -18.95 10.05
C SER A 3 -4.17 -19.63 9.50
N PRO A 4 -5.12 -18.91 8.85
CA PRO A 4 -6.31 -19.57 8.30
C PRO A 4 -5.98 -20.53 7.16
N ALA A 5 -4.91 -20.29 6.39
CA ALA A 5 -4.45 -21.23 5.35
C ALA A 5 -3.93 -22.54 5.95
N TYR A 6 -3.22 -22.48 7.08
CA TYR A 6 -2.77 -23.67 7.80
C TYR A 6 -3.95 -24.46 8.39
N SER A 7 -4.92 -23.77 8.99
CA SER A 7 -6.16 -24.39 9.49
C SER A 7 -6.97 -25.07 8.38
N ALA A 8 -7.11 -24.41 7.22
CA ALA A 8 -7.75 -25.00 6.04
C ALA A 8 -7.00 -26.23 5.51
N TYR A 9 -5.66 -26.19 5.50
CA TYR A 9 -4.84 -27.32 5.10
C TYR A 9 -5.05 -28.54 6.00
N GLU A 10 -4.97 -28.37 7.32
CA GLU A 10 -5.21 -29.45 8.29
C GLU A 10 -6.60 -30.05 8.11
N HIS A 11 -7.63 -29.21 8.04
CA HIS A 11 -9.01 -29.64 7.86
C HIS A 11 -9.22 -30.46 6.57
N LEU A 12 -8.67 -30.00 5.43
CA LEU A 12 -8.77 -30.72 4.16
C LEU A 12 -7.94 -32.01 4.14
N SER A 13 -6.79 -32.03 4.83
CA SER A 13 -5.95 -33.21 4.94
C SER A 13 -6.64 -34.34 5.71
N LEU A 14 -7.37 -34.00 6.78
CA LEU A 14 -8.16 -34.95 7.58
C LEU A 14 -9.34 -35.51 6.78
N LEU A 15 -10.06 -34.67 6.05
CA LEU A 15 -11.17 -35.12 5.21
C LEU A 15 -10.72 -36.08 4.10
N LYS A 16 -9.55 -35.82 3.51
CA LYS A 16 -8.92 -36.71 2.54
C LYS A 16 -8.54 -38.07 3.17
N ALA A 17 -8.04 -38.08 4.40
CA ALA A 17 -7.68 -39.31 5.10
C ALA A 17 -8.90 -40.16 5.50
N LEU A 18 -10.05 -39.53 5.78
CA LEU A 18 -11.30 -40.21 6.14
C LEU A 18 -12.08 -40.76 4.94
N ASP A 19 -11.52 -40.64 3.72
CA ASP A 19 -12.17 -40.95 2.44
C ASP A 19 -13.58 -40.34 2.34
N ARG A 20 -13.76 -39.19 2.99
CA ARG A 20 -14.94 -38.34 2.89
C ARG A 20 -14.55 -37.16 2.00
N PRO A 21 -14.59 -37.31 0.66
CA PRO A 21 -14.43 -36.17 -0.20
C PRO A 21 -15.67 -35.30 0.00
N SER A 22 -15.61 -34.33 0.91
CA SER A 22 -16.44 -33.14 0.76
C SER A 22 -16.03 -32.58 -0.61
N ARG A 23 -16.77 -32.95 -1.65
CA ARG A 23 -16.64 -32.46 -3.03
C ARG A 23 -16.51 -30.97 -2.88
N VAL A 24 -15.28 -30.41 -3.03
CA VAL A 24 -14.94 -29.00 -2.73
C VAL A 24 -16.10 -28.13 -3.15
N PRO A 25 -17.03 -27.82 -2.22
CA PRO A 25 -18.30 -27.36 -2.68
C PRO A 25 -18.07 -25.91 -2.98
N ILE A 26 -18.64 -25.48 -4.08
CA ILE A 26 -18.82 -24.06 -4.37
C ILE A 26 -19.51 -23.34 -3.17
N ASP A 27 -20.04 -24.09 -2.19
CA ASP A 27 -20.51 -23.62 -0.87
C ASP A 27 -19.46 -23.02 0.07
N VAL A 28 -18.14 -23.23 -0.13
CA VAL A 28 -17.14 -22.41 0.62
C VAL A 28 -17.21 -20.94 0.18
N CYS A 29 -17.85 -20.66 -0.96
CA CYS A 29 -17.85 -19.36 -1.60
C CYS A 29 -19.14 -18.55 -1.40
N PHE A 30 -20.21 -19.10 -0.79
CA PHE A 30 -21.46 -18.36 -0.61
C PHE A 30 -22.13 -18.64 0.75
N PRO A 31 -22.07 -17.70 1.71
CA PRO A 31 -22.77 -17.83 2.98
C PRO A 31 -24.27 -17.61 2.73
N GLY A 32 -25.02 -18.69 2.46
CA GLY A 32 -26.45 -18.55 2.20
C GLY A 32 -27.21 -19.83 1.90
N LEU A 33 -26.53 -20.94 1.57
CA LEU A 33 -27.22 -22.21 1.35
C LEU A 33 -27.11 -23.10 2.61
N ILE A 34 -28.26 -23.39 3.17
CA ILE A 34 -28.51 -24.15 4.40
C ILE A 34 -27.82 -25.52 4.34
N GLY A 35 -26.87 -25.78 5.26
CA GLY A 35 -26.31 -27.11 5.50
C GLY A 35 -24.78 -27.20 5.58
N VAL A 36 -24.10 -26.32 6.34
CA VAL A 36 -22.64 -26.31 6.44
C VAL A 36 -22.20 -26.65 7.87
N ASP A 37 -21.26 -27.60 8.00
CA ASP A 37 -20.59 -27.96 9.25
C ASP A 37 -19.97 -26.72 9.92
N SER A 38 -20.21 -26.55 11.22
CA SER A 38 -19.86 -25.36 12.01
C SER A 38 -18.40 -24.94 11.93
N ASP A 39 -17.50 -25.88 11.65
CA ASP A 39 -16.05 -25.66 11.62
C ASP A 39 -15.58 -24.93 10.35
N CYS A 40 -16.25 -25.17 9.21
CA CYS A 40 -15.92 -24.53 7.94
C CYS A 40 -16.27 -23.03 7.94
N VAL A 41 -17.32 -22.65 8.66
CA VAL A 41 -17.79 -21.26 8.74
C VAL A 41 -16.77 -20.39 9.47
N GLN A 42 -16.08 -20.92 10.49
CA GLN A 42 -15.08 -20.17 11.25
C GLN A 42 -13.84 -19.87 10.40
N ILE A 43 -13.34 -20.86 9.65
CA ILE A 43 -12.18 -20.70 8.76
C ILE A 43 -12.48 -19.68 7.65
N ALA A 44 -13.69 -19.73 7.08
CA ALA A 44 -14.13 -18.78 6.05
C ALA A 44 -14.15 -17.35 6.60
N ILE A 45 -14.79 -17.12 7.76
CA ILE A 45 -14.86 -15.80 8.40
C ILE A 45 -13.46 -15.29 8.76
N GLU A 46 -12.60 -16.13 9.33
CA GLU A 46 -11.22 -15.75 9.67
C GLU A 46 -10.42 -15.37 8.41
N SER A 47 -10.58 -16.10 7.31
CA SER A 47 -9.90 -15.81 6.05
C SER A 47 -10.35 -14.48 5.43
N ILE A 48 -11.66 -14.20 5.43
CA ILE A 48 -12.24 -12.95 4.92
C ILE A 48 -11.79 -11.77 5.78
N LEU A 49 -11.81 -11.92 7.10
CA LEU A 49 -11.41 -10.87 8.03
C LEU A 49 -9.90 -10.58 7.92
N ALA A 50 -9.08 -11.62 7.83
CA ALA A 50 -7.65 -11.46 7.58
C ALA A 50 -7.35 -10.79 6.24
N PHE A 51 -8.14 -11.08 5.20
CA PHE A 51 -8.02 -10.44 3.89
C PHE A 51 -8.47 -8.98 3.92
N ALA A 52 -9.57 -8.66 4.60
CA ALA A 52 -10.04 -7.28 4.76
C ALA A 52 -9.02 -6.40 5.48
N VAL A 53 -8.42 -6.89 6.58
CA VAL A 53 -7.36 -6.18 7.30
C VAL A 53 -6.12 -6.01 6.41
N PHE A 54 -5.77 -7.02 5.63
CA PHE A 54 -4.66 -6.94 4.68
C PHE A 54 -4.89 -5.87 3.61
N LEU A 55 -6.07 -5.87 2.97
CA LEU A 55 -6.44 -4.85 1.98
C LEU A 55 -6.42 -3.45 2.58
N PHE A 56 -6.92 -3.29 3.81
CA PHE A 56 -6.90 -2.02 4.51
C PHE A 56 -5.47 -1.56 4.79
N GLY A 57 -4.60 -2.47 5.26
CA GLY A 57 -3.18 -2.17 5.48
C GLY A 57 -2.46 -1.77 4.19
N VAL A 58 -2.70 -2.46 3.08
CA VAL A 58 -2.14 -2.11 1.77
C VAL A 58 -2.66 -0.75 1.29
N SER A 59 -3.94 -0.46 1.48
CA SER A 59 -4.54 0.83 1.13
C SER A 59 -3.88 1.99 1.89
N LEU A 60 -3.62 1.81 3.18
CA LEU A 60 -2.93 2.83 4.00
C LEU A 60 -1.45 2.98 3.66
N SER A 61 -0.81 1.91 3.16
CA SER A 61 0.58 1.98 2.72
C SER A 61 0.75 2.64 1.36
N SER A 62 -0.34 2.91 0.62
CA SER A 62 -0.25 3.55 -0.69
C SER A 62 0.18 5.02 -0.57
N SER A 63 0.98 5.49 -1.53
CA SER A 63 1.39 6.89 -1.58
C SER A 63 0.17 7.79 -1.78
N GLU A 64 0.16 8.94 -1.11
CA GLU A 64 -0.89 9.94 -1.27
C GLU A 64 -1.04 10.34 -2.75
N LEU A 65 -2.29 10.55 -3.16
CA LEU A 65 -2.59 11.00 -4.51
C LEU A 65 -2.06 12.42 -4.69
N LYS A 66 -1.09 12.59 -5.58
CA LYS A 66 -0.58 13.91 -5.95
C LYS A 66 -1.57 14.61 -6.88
N GLU A 67 -1.86 15.87 -6.60
CA GLU A 67 -2.68 16.69 -7.50
C GLU A 67 -1.99 16.91 -8.84
N ILE A 68 -2.74 16.76 -9.94
CA ILE A 68 -2.23 16.92 -11.31
C ILE A 68 -2.31 18.38 -11.81
N SER A 69 -2.93 19.27 -11.05
CA SER A 69 -3.15 20.65 -11.48
C SER A 69 -1.87 21.46 -11.35
N TRP A 70 -1.43 22.04 -12.45
CA TRP A 70 -0.29 22.95 -12.47
C TRP A 70 -0.49 24.15 -11.53
N ALA A 71 -1.75 24.59 -11.35
CA ALA A 71 -2.07 25.72 -10.47
C ALA A 71 -1.85 25.39 -8.98
N SER A 72 -2.14 24.17 -8.52
CA SER A 72 -1.87 23.78 -7.13
C SER A 72 -0.39 23.51 -6.90
N GLU A 73 0.29 22.96 -7.91
CA GLU A 73 1.74 22.78 -7.91
C GLU A 73 2.48 24.12 -7.79
N MET A 74 2.05 25.15 -8.52
CA MET A 74 2.62 26.49 -8.48
C MET A 74 2.34 27.27 -7.19
N ARG A 75 1.31 26.89 -6.41
CA ARG A 75 1.03 27.52 -5.11
C ARG A 75 2.16 27.25 -4.09
N HIS A 76 2.86 26.13 -4.22
CA HIS A 76 3.94 25.74 -3.31
C HIS A 76 5.32 26.23 -3.76
N ARG A 77 5.47 26.67 -5.03
CA ARG A 77 6.75 27.15 -5.56
C ARG A 77 6.93 28.65 -5.31
N LYS A 78 8.15 29.05 -4.93
CA LYS A 78 8.52 30.47 -4.81
C LYS A 78 8.99 31.04 -6.15
N ILE A 79 8.78 32.33 -6.33
CA ILE A 79 9.24 33.06 -7.52
C ILE A 79 10.76 32.96 -7.69
N ASP A 80 11.52 32.92 -6.60
CA ASP A 80 12.98 32.83 -6.66
C ASP A 80 13.44 31.50 -7.26
N ASP A 81 12.76 30.38 -6.96
CA ASP A 81 13.11 29.07 -7.50
C ASP A 81 12.86 29.00 -9.01
N VAL A 82 11.72 29.54 -9.47
CA VAL A 82 11.33 29.54 -10.89
C VAL A 82 12.13 30.57 -11.69
N HIS A 83 12.46 31.71 -11.08
CA HIS A 83 13.16 32.81 -11.73
C HIS A 83 14.69 32.69 -11.68
N SER A 84 15.22 31.73 -10.92
CA SER A 84 16.65 31.44 -10.84
C SER A 84 17.31 31.17 -12.20
N ARG A 85 16.53 30.73 -13.20
CA ARG A 85 16.92 30.54 -14.61
C ARG A 85 18.37 30.06 -14.74
N LEU A 86 18.71 28.95 -14.07
CA LEU A 86 20.08 28.44 -13.97
C LEU A 86 20.78 28.27 -15.33
N GLY A 87 20.03 27.97 -16.40
CA GLY A 87 20.55 27.92 -17.77
C GLY A 87 21.04 29.25 -18.35
N PHE A 88 20.71 30.38 -17.72
CA PHE A 88 21.16 31.73 -18.08
C PHE A 88 21.94 32.41 -16.93
N ALA A 89 22.49 31.62 -16.00
CA ALA A 89 23.25 32.16 -14.89
C ALA A 89 24.46 32.97 -15.40
N SER A 90 24.51 34.25 -15.05
CA SER A 90 25.64 35.13 -15.34
C SER A 90 26.49 35.33 -14.09
N PHE A 91 27.80 35.15 -14.21
CA PHE A 91 28.75 35.34 -13.12
C PHE A 91 29.23 36.80 -12.97
N ASN A 92 28.75 37.70 -13.83
CA ASN A 92 29.05 39.13 -13.76
C ASN A 92 28.08 39.85 -12.80
N HIS A 93 28.08 39.43 -11.53
CA HIS A 93 27.32 40.08 -10.46
C HIS A 93 28.23 40.46 -9.29
N ARG A 94 27.74 41.38 -8.45
CA ARG A 94 28.48 41.96 -7.32
C ARG A 94 28.87 40.94 -6.24
N GLY A 95 28.33 39.72 -6.29
CA GLY A 95 28.60 38.65 -5.33
C GLY A 95 30.09 38.26 -5.27
N LYS A 96 30.83 38.37 -6.38
CA LYS A 96 32.28 38.11 -6.39
C LYS A 96 33.06 39.07 -5.48
N GLN A 97 32.67 40.33 -5.39
CA GLN A 97 33.34 41.32 -4.53
C GLN A 97 32.88 41.25 -3.08
N LEU A 98 31.64 40.78 -2.84
CA LEU A 98 31.05 40.70 -1.50
C LEU A 98 31.42 39.39 -0.76
N TYR A 99 31.56 38.28 -1.49
CA TYR A 99 31.77 36.95 -0.90
C TYR A 99 33.07 36.26 -1.36
N GLY A 100 33.80 36.82 -2.34
CA GLY A 100 35.01 36.19 -2.90
C GLY A 100 36.27 36.27 -2.03
N GLY A 101 36.20 36.85 -0.82
CA GLY A 101 37.37 37.14 0.02
C GLY A 101 37.36 36.57 1.44
N LYS A 102 36.29 35.91 1.89
CA LYS A 102 36.26 35.23 3.18
C LYS A 102 35.59 33.87 3.04
N ALA A 103 36.35 32.81 3.30
CA ALA A 103 35.77 31.50 3.57
C ALA A 103 34.84 31.63 4.79
N PRO A 104 33.62 31.05 4.77
CA PRO A 104 32.78 31.01 5.95
C PRO A 104 33.53 30.24 7.06
N ALA A 105 33.68 30.86 8.22
CA ALA A 105 34.12 30.15 9.42
C ALA A 105 33.01 29.16 9.80
N GLU A 106 33.40 27.91 10.01
CA GLU A 106 32.56 26.85 10.59
C GLU A 106 31.98 27.24 11.95
#